data_AF-A0A3C1ZFT5-F1
#
_entry.id   AF-A0A3C1ZFT5-F1
#
_cell.length_a   1.000
_cell.length_b   1.000
_cell.length_c   1.000
_cell.angle_alpha   90.00
_cell.angle_beta   90.00
_cell.angle_gamma   90.00
#
_symmetry.space_group_name_H-M   'P 1'
#
loop_
_entity.id
_entity.type
_entity.pdbx_description
1 polymer ?
#
loop_
_entity_poly.entity_id
_entity_poly.type
_entity_poly.pdbx_seq_one_letter_code
_entity_poly.pdbx_strand_id
1 'polypeptide(L)'
;MKKIALVAMVFLAVAGAWSQTNIEFWHAMTGKNADTVQALADKFNASQKDFKVVPVYKGSYSDTMNAGIAAFRAGQAPHIIQVYEVGTATMMAAKGAV
;
A
#
# COMPACT_ATOMS: atom_id res chain seq x y z
N MET A 1 32.47 7.95 -36.25
CA MET A 1 32.48 7.23 -34.95
C MET A 1 31.99 8.07 -33.77
N LYS A 2 32.47 9.33 -33.57
CA LYS A 2 32.03 10.19 -32.46
C LYS A 2 30.52 10.55 -32.46
N LYS A 3 29.89 10.69 -33.64
CA LYS A 3 28.45 11.01 -33.77
C LYS A 3 27.52 9.84 -33.38
N ILE A 4 27.98 8.59 -33.53
CA ILE A 4 27.20 7.38 -33.19
C ILE A 4 27.17 7.19 -31.67
N ALA A 5 28.27 7.48 -30.99
CA ALA A 5 28.36 7.45 -29.53
C ALA A 5 27.40 8.44 -28.86
N LEU A 6 27.17 9.61 -29.47
CA LEU A 6 26.28 10.63 -28.93
C LEU A 6 24.79 10.24 -29.02
N VAL A 7 24.40 9.53 -30.09
CA VAL A 7 23.01 9.07 -30.30
C VAL A 7 22.67 7.91 -29.36
N ALA A 8 23.62 7.02 -29.08
CA ALA A 8 23.43 5.93 -28.13
C ALA A 8 23.23 6.42 -26.68
N MET A 9 23.91 7.50 -26.28
CA MET A 9 23.77 8.09 -24.94
C MET A 9 22.38 8.71 -24.69
N VAL A 10 21.74 9.26 -25.72
CA VAL A 10 20.39 9.83 -25.60
C VAL A 10 19.33 8.75 -25.43
N PHE A 11 19.50 7.57 -26.06
CA PHE A 11 18.56 6.45 -25.91
C PHE A 11 18.57 5.81 -24.51
N LEU A 12 19.71 5.80 -23.81
CA LEU A 12 19.79 5.29 -22.43
C LEU A 12 19.12 6.21 -21.40
N ALA A 13 18.95 7.49 -21.70
CA ALA A 13 18.32 8.45 -20.79
C ALA A 13 16.77 8.36 -20.76
N VAL A 14 16.16 7.62 -21.69
CA VAL A 14 14.69 7.46 -21.80
C VAL A 14 14.18 6.18 -21.14
N ALA A 15 15.07 5.36 -20.56
CA ALA A 15 14.65 4.30 -19.65
C ALA A 15 14.17 4.94 -18.35
N GLY A 16 12.91 5.38 -18.34
CA GLY A 16 12.25 5.97 -17.19
C GLY A 16 12.43 5.05 -15.98
N ALA A 17 12.98 5.60 -14.89
CA ALA A 17 12.92 4.95 -13.60
C ALA A 17 11.44 4.90 -13.18
N TRP A 18 10.79 3.76 -13.39
CA TRP A 18 9.45 3.52 -12.87
C TRP A 18 9.55 3.56 -11.34
N SER A 19 8.94 4.58 -10.73
CA SER A 19 8.90 4.71 -9.28
C SER A 19 8.05 3.58 -8.72
N GLN A 20 8.63 2.77 -7.82
CA GLN A 20 7.90 1.70 -7.13
C GLN A 20 6.73 2.31 -6.35
N THR A 21 5.51 1.84 -6.62
CA THR A 21 4.29 2.36 -6.01
C THR A 21 4.09 1.74 -4.63
N ASN A 22 4.04 2.56 -3.58
CA ASN A 22 3.79 2.07 -2.23
C ASN A 22 2.28 1.89 -1.98
N ILE A 23 1.90 0.71 -1.49
CA ILE A 23 0.54 0.34 -1.13
C ILE A 23 0.46 0.19 0.40
N GLU A 24 -0.08 1.21 1.06
CA GLU A 24 -0.32 1.15 2.51
C GLU A 24 -1.46 0.20 2.86
N PHE A 25 -1.18 -0.73 3.78
CA PHE A 25 -2.15 -1.67 4.33
C PHE A 25 -2.26 -1.52 5.85
N TRP A 26 -3.36 -0.95 6.32
CA TRP A 26 -3.62 -0.80 7.76
C TRP A 26 -4.31 -2.03 8.34
N HIS A 27 -3.77 -2.57 9.43
CA HIS A 27 -4.28 -3.80 10.05
C HIS A 27 -4.31 -3.76 11.59
N ALA A 28 -5.09 -4.68 12.16
CA ALA A 28 -5.25 -4.86 13.61
C ALA A 28 -4.61 -6.16 14.15
N MET A 29 -3.91 -6.92 13.31
CA MET A 29 -3.27 -8.18 13.71
C MET A 29 -2.16 -7.97 14.75
N THR A 30 -2.11 -8.88 15.72
CA THR A 30 -1.08 -8.94 16.78
C THR A 30 -0.48 -10.35 16.87
N GLY A 31 0.64 -10.48 17.60
CA GLY A 31 1.31 -11.77 17.84
C GLY A 31 1.63 -12.49 16.53
N LYS A 32 1.37 -13.80 16.48
CA LYS A 32 1.69 -14.63 15.31
C LYS A 32 1.01 -14.17 14.01
N ASN A 33 -0.17 -13.58 14.11
CA ASN A 33 -0.89 -13.09 12.94
C ASN A 33 -0.20 -11.85 12.36
N ALA A 34 0.40 -10.99 13.20
CA ALA A 34 1.20 -9.87 12.71
C ALA A 34 2.44 -10.36 11.94
N ASP A 35 3.13 -11.38 12.46
CA ASP A 35 4.25 -12.02 11.77
C ASP A 35 3.82 -12.58 10.41
N THR A 36 2.65 -13.22 10.34
CA THR A 36 2.10 -13.76 9.09
C THR A 36 1.79 -12.65 8.09
N VAL A 37 1.17 -11.54 8.52
CA VAL A 37 0.93 -10.38 7.65
C VAL A 37 2.23 -9.84 7.08
N GLN A 38 3.26 -9.68 7.93
CA GLN A 38 4.56 -9.20 7.48
C GLN A 38 5.19 -10.17 6.47
N ALA A 39 5.20 -11.47 6.77
CA ALA A 39 5.75 -12.48 5.87
C ALA A 39 5.04 -12.54 4.51
N LEU A 40 3.73 -12.34 4.48
CA LEU A 40 2.96 -12.25 3.23
C LEU A 40 3.33 -11.00 2.43
N ALA A 41 3.44 -9.84 3.08
CA ALA A 41 3.86 -8.60 2.45
C ALA A 41 5.29 -8.72 1.89
N ASP A 42 6.21 -9.31 2.65
CA ASP A 42 7.59 -9.52 2.22
C ASP A 42 7.67 -10.46 1.00
N LYS A 43 6.92 -11.56 1.02
CA LYS A 43 6.85 -12.48 -0.12
C LYS A 43 6.31 -11.77 -1.37
N PHE A 44 5.26 -10.97 -1.23
CA PHE A 44 4.71 -10.20 -2.35
C PHE A 44 5.71 -9.16 -2.87
N ASN A 45 6.33 -8.39 -1.97
CA ASN A 45 7.32 -7.37 -2.29
C ASN A 45 8.58 -7.97 -2.95
N ALA A 46 8.95 -9.20 -2.61
CA ALA A 46 10.08 -9.90 -3.23
C ALA A 46 9.74 -10.46 -4.62
N SER A 47 8.46 -10.68 -4.92
CA SER A 47 8.02 -11.31 -6.18
C SER A 47 8.03 -10.37 -7.39
N GLN A 48 8.09 -9.06 -7.16
CA GLN A 48 8.00 -8.03 -8.21
C GLN A 48 8.67 -6.73 -7.75
N LYS A 49 8.80 -5.72 -8.63
CA LYS A 49 9.44 -4.42 -8.32
C LYS A 49 8.55 -3.19 -8.55
N ASP A 50 7.33 -3.39 -9.03
CA ASP A 50 6.41 -2.32 -9.40
C ASP A 50 5.65 -1.78 -8.19
N PHE A 51 5.37 -2.62 -7.20
CA PHE A 51 4.59 -2.30 -6.01
C PHE A 51 5.30 -2.69 -4.72
N LYS A 52 5.06 -1.94 -3.65
CA LYS A 52 5.51 -2.31 -2.31
C LYS A 52 4.38 -2.17 -1.31
N VAL A 53 3.90 -3.30 -0.80
CA VAL A 53 2.94 -3.34 0.29
C VAL A 53 3.65 -2.98 1.59
N VAL A 54 3.10 -2.01 2.31
CA VAL A 54 3.59 -1.53 3.60
C VAL A 54 2.52 -1.80 4.65
N PRO A 55 2.61 -2.91 5.39
CA PRO A 55 1.73 -3.17 6.52
C PRO A 55 1.97 -2.16 7.64
N VAL A 56 0.89 -1.61 8.20
CA VAL A 56 0.92 -0.68 9.33
C VAL A 56 -0.06 -1.15 10.39
N TYR A 57 0.46 -1.50 11.57
CA TYR A 57 -0.37 -1.82 12.72
C TYR A 57 -1.04 -0.55 13.27
N LYS A 58 -2.37 -0.56 13.40
CA LYS A 58 -3.16 0.59 13.85
C LYS A 58 -3.79 0.42 15.23
N GLY A 59 -3.47 -0.65 15.94
CA GLY A 59 -4.06 -0.96 17.25
C GLY A 59 -5.12 -2.04 17.15
N SER A 60 -6.15 -1.96 17.99
CA SER A 60 -7.30 -2.85 17.93
C SER A 60 -8.09 -2.66 16.63
N TYR A 61 -9.03 -3.56 16.38
CA TYR A 61 -9.99 -3.42 15.30
C TYR A 61 -10.79 -2.11 15.36
N SER A 62 -11.20 -1.70 16.55
CA SER A 62 -11.89 -0.42 16.77
C SER A 62 -10.97 0.77 16.49
N ASP A 63 -9.70 0.70 16.90
CA ASP A 63 -8.71 1.75 16.62
C ASP A 63 -8.45 1.88 15.12
N THR A 64 -8.31 0.74 14.44
CA THR A 64 -8.11 0.67 12.98
C THR A 64 -9.29 1.29 12.25
N MET A 65 -10.53 0.93 12.63
CA MET A 65 -11.76 1.52 12.06
C MET A 65 -11.83 3.03 12.28
N ASN A 66 -11.63 3.49 13.52
CA ASN A 66 -11.68 4.92 13.86
C ASN A 66 -10.62 5.71 13.09
N ALA A 67 -9.41 5.16 12.97
CA ALA A 67 -8.35 5.75 12.16
C ALA A 67 -8.76 5.81 10.68
N GLY A 68 -9.37 4.76 10.14
CA GLY A 68 -9.87 4.71 8.76
C GLY A 68 -10.93 5.78 8.48
N ILE A 69 -11.93 5.93 9.37
CA ILE A 69 -12.97 6.95 9.24
C ILE A 69 -12.36 8.36 9.26
N ALA A 70 -11.43 8.63 10.17
CA ALA A 70 -10.74 9.92 10.26
C ALA A 70 -9.90 10.19 9.01
N ALA A 71 -9.13 9.21 8.56
CA ALA A 71 -8.29 9.31 7.37
C ALA A 71 -9.11 9.52 6.09
N PHE A 72 -10.25 8.84 5.95
CA PHE A 72 -11.16 9.03 4.82
C PHE A 72 -11.72 10.46 4.77
N ARG A 73 -12.19 10.98 5.92
CA ARG A 73 -12.67 12.37 6.02
C ARG A 73 -11.58 13.40 5.71
N ALA A 74 -10.33 13.08 6.00
CA ALA A 74 -9.16 13.93 5.72
C ALA A 74 -8.61 13.77 4.29
N GLY A 75 -9.14 12.86 3.48
CA GLY A 75 -8.58 12.55 2.15
C GLY A 75 -7.21 11.86 2.20
N GLN A 76 -6.90 11.18 3.32
CA GLN A 76 -5.62 10.51 3.61
C GLN A 76 -5.80 9.03 3.93
N ALA A 77 -6.86 8.40 3.41
CA ALA A 77 -7.13 6.98 3.65
C ALA A 77 -5.98 6.08 3.13
N PRO A 78 -5.69 4.96 3.81
CA PRO A 78 -4.79 3.96 3.25
C PRO A 78 -5.39 3.31 2.00
N HIS A 79 -4.56 2.62 1.24
CA HIS A 79 -5.01 1.89 0.06
C HIS A 79 -5.83 0.65 0.44
N ILE A 80 -5.45 0.00 1.55
CA ILE A 80 -6.12 -1.19 2.09
C ILE A 80 -6.28 -1.00 3.60
N ILE A 81 -7.46 -1.35 4.12
CA ILE A 81 -7.72 -1.35 5.56
C ILE A 81 -8.42 -2.63 5.97
N GLN A 82 -7.98 -3.23 7.08
CA GLN A 82 -8.63 -4.37 7.69
C GLN A 82 -9.81 -3.91 8.55
N VAL A 83 -10.99 -4.44 8.26
CA VAL A 83 -12.25 -4.14 8.97
C VAL A 83 -12.88 -5.46 9.42
N TYR A 84 -13.34 -5.51 10.67
CA TYR A 84 -14.14 -6.63 11.19
C TYR A 84 -15.59 -6.54 10.69
N GLU A 85 -16.29 -7.67 10.71
CA GLU A 85 -17.60 -7.87 10.08
C GLU A 85 -18.67 -6.86 10.53
N VAL A 86 -18.76 -6.56 11.83
CA VAL A 86 -19.71 -5.57 12.37
C VAL A 86 -19.44 -4.17 11.81
N GLY A 87 -18.19 -3.87 11.47
CA GLY A 87 -17.77 -2.62 10.86
C GLY A 87 -18.11 -2.48 9.36
N THR A 88 -18.37 -3.60 8.67
CA THR A 88 -18.58 -3.60 7.22
C THR A 88 -19.79 -2.77 6.81
N ALA A 89 -20.90 -2.86 7.54
CA ALA A 89 -22.11 -2.08 7.24
C ALA A 89 -21.85 -0.56 7.31
N THR A 90 -21.09 -0.10 8.30
CA THR A 90 -20.68 1.30 8.45
C THR A 90 -19.83 1.77 7.27
N MET A 91 -18.90 0.92 6.82
CA MET A 91 -18.05 1.22 5.66
C MET A 91 -18.86 1.30 4.35
N MET A 92 -19.76 0.33 4.12
CA MET A 92 -20.62 0.30 2.93
C MET A 92 -21.61 1.47 2.88
N ALA A 93 -22.05 1.97 4.04
CA ALA A 93 -22.91 3.15 4.12
C ALA A 93 -22.16 4.46 3.82
N ALA A 94 -20.83 4.48 3.99
CA ALA A 94 -20.00 5.65 3.70
C ALA A 94 -19.76 5.75 2.19
N LYS A 95 -20.62 6.51 1.49
CA LYS A 95 -20.49 6.73 0.04
C LYS A 95 -19.07 7.19 -0.33
N GLY A 96 -18.42 6.44 -1.22
CA GLY A 96 -17.07 6.72 -1.72
C GLY A 96 -15.92 6.14 -0.89
N ALA A 97 -16.21 5.48 0.25
CA ALA A 97 -15.22 4.78 1.06
C ALA A 97 -14.95 3.35 0.58
N VAL A 98 -15.91 2.75 -0.13
CA VAL A 98 -15.87 1.41 -0.72
C VAL A 98 -16.57 1.43 -2.08
#